data_AF-A0A0P7YFK5-F1
#
_entry.id   AF-A0A0P7YFK5-F1
#
_cell.length_a   1.000
_cell.length_b   1.000
_cell.length_c   1.000
_cell.angle_alpha   90.00
_cell.angle_beta   90.00
_cell.angle_gamma   90.00
#
_symmetry.space_group_name_H-M   'P 1'
#
loop_
_entity.id
_entity.type
_entity.pdbx_description
1 polymer ?
#
loop_
_entity_poly.entity_id
_entity_poly.type
_entity_poly.pdbx_seq_one_letter_code
_entity_poly.pdbx_strand_id
1 'polypeptide(L)'
;MNTSTLIFKSKSAPRVSIFGLLLLMLSFFTISSVNAQNISELNQFLGTQEASELGIDRDYLYGSQSIIYVTQGRIKLPEEGSARKADVRMSGISRLSEVDDALESVEILQLKVSSDADKAIALPSGIEEQMPSLKVVFILSQVPISQSDVQAMVSSIQDPAVKILYFYSQPV
;
A
#
# COMPACT_ATOMS: atom_id res chain seq x y z
N MET A 1 -51.02 -67.03 -30.70
CA MET A 1 -49.90 -66.36 -31.38
C MET A 1 -49.27 -65.42 -30.38
N ASN A 2 -48.13 -65.80 -29.80
CA ASN A 2 -47.42 -65.01 -28.79
C ASN A 2 -46.25 -64.28 -29.45
N THR A 3 -46.26 -62.96 -29.34
CA THR A 3 -45.21 -62.04 -29.77
C THR A 3 -44.02 -62.13 -28.82
N SER A 4 -42.84 -62.45 -29.37
CA SER A 4 -41.56 -62.38 -28.65
C SER A 4 -41.00 -60.96 -28.76
N THR A 5 -40.86 -60.29 -27.62
CA THR A 5 -40.26 -58.95 -27.51
C THR A 5 -38.73 -59.06 -27.50
N LEU A 6 -38.07 -58.40 -28.46
CA LEU A 6 -36.62 -58.25 -28.48
C LEU A 6 -36.19 -57.10 -27.55
N ILE A 7 -35.31 -57.41 -26.61
CA ILE A 7 -34.70 -56.47 -25.65
C ILE A 7 -33.44 -55.86 -26.30
N PHE A 8 -33.40 -54.55 -26.49
CA PHE A 8 -32.17 -53.84 -26.82
C PHE A 8 -31.47 -53.34 -25.56
N LYS A 9 -30.25 -53.84 -25.36
CA LYS A 9 -29.33 -53.56 -24.27
C LYS A 9 -28.68 -52.18 -24.49
N SER A 10 -29.05 -51.19 -23.66
CA SER A 10 -28.44 -49.86 -23.69
C SER A 10 -27.00 -49.91 -23.15
N LYS A 11 -26.06 -49.42 -23.96
CA LYS A 11 -24.62 -49.36 -23.68
C LYS A 11 -24.37 -48.21 -22.70
N SER A 12 -23.89 -48.50 -21.49
CA SER A 12 -23.59 -47.51 -20.45
C SER A 12 -22.45 -46.58 -20.88
N ALA A 13 -22.74 -45.28 -21.05
CA ALA A 13 -21.72 -44.24 -21.23
C ALA A 13 -20.92 -44.04 -19.92
N PRO A 14 -19.61 -43.75 -19.98
CA PRO A 14 -18.81 -43.53 -18.79
C PRO A 14 -19.30 -42.26 -18.08
N ARG A 15 -19.66 -42.39 -16.81
CA ARG A 15 -20.01 -41.26 -15.94
C ARG A 15 -18.73 -40.47 -15.66
N VAL A 16 -18.39 -39.54 -16.55
CA VAL A 16 -17.39 -38.51 -16.25
C VAL A 16 -17.96 -37.70 -15.10
N SER A 17 -17.39 -37.90 -13.92
CA SER A 17 -17.80 -37.24 -12.69
C SER A 17 -17.60 -35.73 -12.87
N ILE A 18 -18.71 -35.00 -13.08
CA ILE A 18 -18.74 -33.53 -13.13
C ILE A 18 -18.06 -32.94 -11.88
N PHE A 19 -18.13 -33.65 -10.74
CA PHE A 19 -17.44 -33.32 -9.51
C PHE A 19 -15.90 -33.25 -9.67
N GLY A 20 -15.29 -34.12 -10.47
CA GLY A 20 -13.84 -34.10 -10.70
C GLY A 20 -13.40 -32.92 -11.58
N LEU A 21 -14.22 -32.53 -12.55
CA LEU A 21 -13.93 -31.36 -13.40
C LEU A 21 -14.09 -30.04 -12.65
N LEU A 22 -15.08 -29.96 -11.73
CA LEU A 22 -15.31 -28.78 -10.90
C LEU A 22 -14.18 -28.56 -9.88
N LEU A 23 -13.64 -29.64 -9.30
CA LEU A 23 -12.52 -29.57 -8.36
C LEU A 23 -11.22 -29.11 -9.05
N LEU A 24 -11.00 -29.49 -10.31
CA LEU A 24 -9.84 -29.09 -11.09
C LEU A 24 -9.90 -27.60 -11.49
N MET A 25 -11.09 -27.06 -11.74
CA MET A 25 -11.30 -25.61 -11.96
C MET A 25 -11.09 -24.80 -10.68
N LEU A 26 -11.39 -25.36 -9.50
CA LEU A 26 -11.12 -24.72 -8.21
C LEU A 26 -9.63 -24.70 -7.84
N SER A 27 -8.82 -25.64 -8.34
CA SER A 27 -7.36 -25.65 -8.08
C SER A 27 -6.57 -24.58 -8.85
N PHE A 28 -7.18 -23.89 -9.83
CA PHE A 28 -6.57 -22.74 -10.50
C PHE A 28 -6.86 -21.40 -9.83
N PHE A 29 -7.68 -21.38 -8.77
CA PHE A 29 -7.71 -20.25 -7.83
C PHE A 29 -6.56 -20.41 -6.83
N THR A 30 -5.31 -20.44 -7.32
CA THR A 30 -4.26 -19.82 -6.52
C THR A 30 -4.63 -18.35 -6.47
N ILE A 31 -5.24 -17.93 -5.37
CA ILE A 31 -5.27 -16.53 -4.99
C ILE A 31 -3.80 -16.15 -4.95
N SER A 32 -3.29 -15.60 -6.04
CA SER A 32 -2.16 -14.70 -5.99
C SER A 32 -2.64 -13.65 -5.01
N SER A 33 -2.26 -13.77 -3.75
CA SER A 33 -2.35 -12.67 -2.81
C SER A 33 -1.40 -11.63 -3.38
N VAL A 34 -1.91 -10.86 -4.36
CA VAL A 34 -1.43 -9.52 -4.60
C VAL A 34 -1.49 -8.91 -3.21
N ASN A 35 -0.32 -8.72 -2.60
CA ASN A 35 -0.22 -8.05 -1.31
C ASN A 35 -0.98 -6.75 -1.48
N ALA A 36 -2.21 -6.69 -0.98
CA ALA A 36 -3.01 -5.50 -1.06
C ALA A 36 -2.26 -4.50 -0.18
N GLN A 37 -1.57 -3.54 -0.81
CA GLN A 37 -0.94 -2.45 -0.07
C GLN A 37 -1.98 -1.88 0.90
N ASN A 38 -1.61 -1.79 2.17
CA ASN A 38 -2.53 -1.40 3.23
C ASN A 38 -2.70 0.13 3.22
N ILE A 39 -3.43 0.59 2.21
CA ILE A 39 -3.76 1.99 1.95
C ILE A 39 -5.09 2.29 2.63
N SER A 40 -5.06 3.20 3.59
CA SER A 40 -6.24 3.60 4.36
C SER A 40 -6.39 5.11 4.40
N GLU A 41 -7.63 5.60 4.37
CA GLU A 41 -7.90 7.01 4.70
C GLU A 41 -7.61 7.24 6.19
N LEU A 42 -6.95 8.35 6.52
CA LEU A 42 -6.40 8.59 7.85
C LEU A 42 -7.47 8.53 8.95
N ASN A 43 -8.59 9.24 8.80
CA ASN A 43 -9.60 9.29 9.86
C ASN A 43 -10.29 7.95 10.07
N GLN A 44 -10.50 7.19 8.99
CA GLN A 44 -10.99 5.81 9.07
C GLN A 44 -10.00 4.92 9.83
N PHE A 45 -8.71 4.98 9.49
CA PHE A 45 -7.68 4.18 10.14
C PHE A 45 -7.54 4.50 11.63
N LEU A 46 -7.47 5.78 11.99
CA LEU A 46 -7.31 6.20 13.39
C LEU A 46 -8.48 5.78 14.30
N GLY A 47 -9.64 5.44 13.74
CA GLY A 47 -10.78 4.89 14.48
C GLY A 47 -10.73 3.37 14.71
N THR A 48 -9.69 2.67 14.22
CA THR A 48 -9.58 1.21 14.31
C THR A 48 -8.85 0.74 15.56
N GLN A 49 -9.08 -0.53 15.93
CA GLN A 49 -8.29 -1.21 16.96
C GLN A 49 -6.83 -1.37 16.52
N GLU A 50 -6.58 -1.62 15.23
CA GLU A 50 -5.24 -1.75 14.66
C GLU A 50 -4.39 -0.48 14.90
N ALA A 51 -4.94 0.72 14.67
CA ALA A 51 -4.23 1.97 14.96
C ALA A 51 -3.83 2.09 16.43
N SER A 52 -4.71 1.66 17.34
CA SER A 52 -4.43 1.67 18.78
C SER A 52 -3.34 0.66 19.17
N GLU A 53 -3.37 -0.55 18.61
CA GLU A 53 -2.38 -1.61 18.86
C GLU A 53 -1.00 -1.26 18.33
N LEU A 54 -0.95 -0.57 17.18
CA LEU A 54 0.30 -0.08 16.59
C LEU A 54 0.80 1.22 17.22
N GLY A 55 0.01 1.85 18.11
CA GLY A 55 0.34 3.14 18.70
C GLY A 55 0.41 4.28 17.67
N ILE A 56 -0.31 4.15 16.55
CA ILE A 56 -0.38 5.17 15.50
C ILE A 56 -1.60 6.04 15.78
N ASP A 57 -1.36 7.18 16.42
CA ASP A 57 -2.37 8.20 16.68
C ASP A 57 -1.99 9.55 16.05
N ARG A 58 -2.76 10.60 16.36
CA ARG A 58 -2.47 11.95 15.86
C ARG A 58 -1.16 12.50 16.42
N ASP A 59 -0.80 12.20 17.66
CA ASP A 59 0.41 12.70 18.28
C ASP A 59 1.65 12.00 17.70
N TYR A 60 1.55 10.72 17.34
CA TYR A 60 2.57 10.00 16.59
C TYR A 60 2.84 10.65 15.22
N LEU A 61 1.77 10.98 14.47
CA LEU A 61 1.89 11.54 13.12
C LEU A 61 2.27 13.02 13.11
N TYR A 62 1.73 13.82 14.02
CA TYR A 62 1.83 15.29 14.02
C TYR A 62 2.65 15.87 15.17
N GLY A 63 3.09 15.05 16.12
CA GLY A 63 3.83 15.48 17.31
C GLY A 63 5.20 16.07 16.99
N SER A 64 5.79 16.68 18.01
CA SER A 64 7.12 17.30 17.94
C SER A 64 8.19 16.22 17.95
N GLN A 65 8.76 15.93 16.79
CA GLN A 65 9.84 14.96 16.61
C GLN A 65 10.97 15.59 15.78
N SER A 66 12.16 15.00 15.86
CA SER A 66 13.28 15.37 15.01
C SER A 66 12.96 15.01 13.56
N ILE A 67 13.02 16.00 12.66
CA ILE A 67 12.52 15.91 11.29
C ILE A 67 13.61 16.27 10.28
N ILE A 68 13.72 15.46 9.23
CA ILE A 68 14.40 15.82 7.98
C ILE A 68 13.40 16.51 7.07
N TYR A 69 13.72 17.68 6.55
CA TYR A 69 12.89 18.38 5.57
C TYR A 69 13.52 18.30 4.19
N VAL A 70 12.81 17.72 3.23
CA VAL A 70 13.24 17.62 1.83
C VAL A 70 12.27 18.39 0.94
N THR A 71 12.82 19.31 0.16
CA THR A 71 12.11 20.07 -0.86
C THR A 71 12.97 20.15 -2.10
N GLN A 72 12.39 20.53 -3.25
CA GLN A 72 13.15 20.69 -4.48
C GLN A 72 14.38 21.61 -4.31
N GLY A 73 14.23 22.73 -3.60
CA GLY A 73 15.31 23.72 -3.43
C GLY A 73 16.18 23.55 -2.19
N ARG A 74 15.78 22.72 -1.21
CA ARG A 74 16.47 22.65 0.09
C ARG A 74 16.28 21.29 0.77
N ILE A 75 17.36 20.84 1.40
CA ILE A 75 17.38 19.79 2.42
C ILE A 75 17.75 20.44 3.76
N LYS A 76 17.03 20.10 4.83
CA LYS A 76 17.39 20.45 6.21
C LYS A 76 17.40 19.17 7.03
N LEU A 77 18.58 18.82 7.53
CA LEU A 77 18.77 17.76 8.52
C LEU A 77 18.47 18.30 9.93
N PRO A 78 18.14 17.44 10.90
CA PRO A 78 18.04 17.85 12.29
C PRO A 78 19.37 18.35 12.83
N GLU A 79 19.31 19.31 13.76
CA GLU A 79 20.51 19.90 14.38
C GLU A 79 21.18 18.92 15.37
N GLU A 80 20.38 18.11 16.06
CA GLU A 80 20.85 17.07 16.98
C GLU A 80 19.95 15.82 16.91
N GLY A 81 20.57 14.65 17.12
CA GLY A 81 19.90 13.36 17.16
C GLY A 81 19.47 12.81 15.79
N SER A 82 18.98 11.57 15.79
CA SER A 82 18.48 10.91 14.58
C SER A 82 17.02 11.30 14.33
N ALA A 83 16.67 11.55 13.07
CA ALA A 83 15.31 11.91 12.71
C ALA A 83 14.39 10.70 12.78
N ARG A 84 13.21 10.88 13.40
CA ARG A 84 12.15 9.86 13.37
C ARG A 84 11.17 10.09 12.22
N LYS A 85 11.20 11.27 11.62
CA LYS A 85 10.30 11.65 10.53
C LYS A 85 11.03 12.35 9.39
N ALA A 86 10.62 12.05 8.16
CA ALA A 86 11.02 12.79 6.97
C ALA A 86 9.81 13.50 6.37
N ASP A 87 9.88 14.83 6.29
CA ASP A 87 8.89 15.70 5.65
C ASP A 87 9.34 16.04 4.23
N VAL A 88 8.69 15.45 3.24
CA VAL A 88 9.12 15.53 1.84
C VAL A 88 8.05 16.17 0.99
N ARG A 89 8.39 17.24 0.25
CA ARG A 89 7.54 17.69 -0.87
C ARG A 89 7.77 16.78 -2.07
N MET A 90 6.70 16.33 -2.72
CA MET A 90 6.81 15.40 -3.86
C MET A 90 7.69 15.94 -5.00
N SER A 91 7.61 17.23 -5.32
CA SER A 91 8.54 17.90 -6.25
C SER A 91 10.03 17.80 -5.90
N GLY A 92 10.38 17.43 -4.66
CA GLY A 92 11.75 17.18 -4.20
C GLY A 92 12.04 15.71 -3.89
N ILE A 93 11.18 14.76 -4.27
CA ILE A 93 11.31 13.36 -3.84
C ILE A 93 12.64 12.71 -4.27
N SER A 94 13.14 13.07 -5.46
CA SER A 94 14.39 12.52 -6.01
C SER A 94 15.61 12.85 -5.18
N ARG A 95 15.50 13.84 -4.28
CA ARG A 95 16.56 14.28 -3.39
C ARG A 95 16.65 13.48 -2.10
N LEU A 96 15.73 12.54 -1.84
CA LEU A 96 15.82 11.65 -0.68
C LEU A 96 17.12 10.84 -0.69
N SER A 97 17.61 10.44 -1.86
CA SER A 97 18.88 9.73 -2.00
C SER A 97 20.10 10.56 -1.61
N GLU A 98 19.98 11.90 -1.48
CA GLU A 98 21.07 12.76 -1.02
C GLU A 98 21.27 12.68 0.51
N VAL A 99 20.36 12.04 1.25
CA VAL A 99 20.36 11.97 2.72
C VAL A 99 20.23 10.54 3.26
N ASP A 100 20.67 9.54 2.50
CA ASP A 100 20.50 8.11 2.78
C ASP A 100 20.82 7.72 4.24
N ASP A 101 22.02 8.07 4.73
CA ASP A 101 22.44 7.78 6.11
C ASP A 101 21.51 8.35 7.19
N ALA A 102 20.85 9.48 6.91
CA ALA A 102 19.95 10.13 7.86
C ALA A 102 18.55 9.49 7.88
N LEU A 103 18.23 8.64 6.90
CA LEU A 103 16.93 8.00 6.74
C LEU A 103 16.79 6.70 7.54
N GLU A 104 17.90 6.11 8.01
CA GLU A 104 17.91 4.81 8.69
C GLU A 104 16.93 4.72 9.88
N SER A 105 16.83 5.80 10.66
CA SER A 105 15.97 5.87 11.86
C SER A 105 14.57 6.43 11.59
N VAL A 106 14.25 6.78 10.34
CA VAL A 106 12.97 7.38 9.99
C VAL A 106 11.87 6.33 10.07
N GLU A 107 10.92 6.54 10.97
CA GLU A 107 9.74 5.69 11.14
C GLU A 107 8.53 6.23 10.34
N ILE A 108 8.53 7.53 10.04
CA ILE A 108 7.43 8.22 9.35
C ILE A 108 7.97 8.96 8.12
N LEU A 109 7.57 8.51 6.93
CA LEU A 109 7.76 9.25 5.69
C LEU A 109 6.49 10.06 5.39
N GLN A 110 6.53 11.37 5.59
CA GLN A 110 5.42 12.26 5.27
C GLN A 110 5.60 12.88 3.88
N LEU A 111 4.68 12.59 2.97
CA LEU A 111 4.66 13.08 1.60
C LEU A 111 3.67 14.24 1.46
N LYS A 112 4.16 15.40 1.03
CA LYS A 112 3.35 16.61 0.81
C LYS A 112 3.07 16.77 -0.67
N VAL A 113 1.79 16.70 -1.02
CA VAL A 113 1.26 16.90 -2.38
C VAL A 113 0.61 18.28 -2.43
N SER A 114 1.17 19.19 -3.23
CA SER A 114 0.70 20.58 -3.31
C SER A 114 0.10 20.94 -4.67
N SER A 115 0.18 20.05 -5.66
CA SER A 115 -0.29 20.28 -7.03
C SER A 115 -0.72 18.99 -7.70
N ASP A 116 -1.46 19.08 -8.81
CA ASP A 116 -1.79 17.91 -9.62
C ASP A 116 -0.55 17.22 -10.20
N ALA A 117 0.51 17.98 -10.51
CA ALA A 117 1.78 17.44 -10.99
C ALA A 117 2.46 16.55 -9.94
N ASP A 118 2.35 16.90 -8.65
CA ASP A 118 2.89 16.11 -7.55
C ASP A 118 2.23 14.73 -7.44
N LYS A 119 0.95 14.59 -7.85
CA LYS A 119 0.22 13.31 -7.80
C LYS A 119 0.79 12.25 -8.75
N ALA A 120 1.43 12.70 -9.83
CA ALA A 120 2.04 11.81 -10.83
C ALA A 120 3.44 11.34 -10.43
N ILE A 121 4.01 11.88 -9.34
CA ILE A 121 5.35 11.54 -8.89
C ILE A 121 5.26 10.28 -8.02
N ALA A 122 6.01 9.25 -8.37
CA ALA A 122 6.16 8.04 -7.58
C ALA A 122 7.35 8.13 -6.62
N LEU A 123 7.25 7.39 -5.51
CA LEU A 123 8.39 7.13 -4.65
C LEU A 123 9.50 6.43 -5.45
N PRO A 124 10.78 6.82 -5.25
CA PRO A 124 11.91 6.11 -5.82
C PRO A 124 11.87 4.62 -5.46
N SER A 125 12.39 3.79 -6.36
CA SER A 125 12.70 2.40 -6.03
C SER A 125 13.82 2.34 -4.99
N GLY A 126 13.80 1.32 -4.14
CA GLY A 126 14.81 1.15 -3.08
C GLY A 126 14.60 2.03 -1.84
N ILE A 127 13.55 2.86 -1.79
CA ILE A 127 13.30 3.74 -0.63
C ILE A 127 13.12 2.96 0.68
N GLU A 128 12.59 1.73 0.61
CA GLU A 128 12.47 0.84 1.78
C GLU A 128 13.84 0.38 2.31
N GLU A 129 14.82 0.17 1.43
CA GLU A 129 16.19 -0.20 1.82
C GLU A 129 16.89 0.96 2.53
N GLN A 130 16.56 2.21 2.15
CA GLN A 130 17.05 3.44 2.77
C GLN A 130 16.38 3.76 4.11
N MET A 131 15.16 3.24 4.32
CA MET A 131 14.36 3.48 5.53
C MET A 131 13.96 2.14 6.20
N PRO A 132 14.93 1.36 6.74
CA PRO A 132 14.64 0.07 7.38
C PRO A 132 13.74 0.17 8.61
N SER A 133 13.63 1.36 9.23
CA SER A 133 12.77 1.62 10.38
C SER A 133 11.36 2.10 9.99
N LEU A 134 11.05 2.22 8.69
CA LEU A 134 9.81 2.79 8.20
C LEU A 134 8.60 1.99 8.70
N LYS A 135 7.65 2.68 9.31
CA LYS A 135 6.37 2.10 9.78
C LYS A 135 5.19 2.72 9.07
N VAL A 136 5.29 4.00 8.71
CA VAL A 136 4.18 4.75 8.13
C VAL A 136 4.65 5.62 6.97
N VAL A 137 3.97 5.49 5.84
CA VAL A 137 3.96 6.50 4.78
C VAL A 137 2.69 7.32 4.92
N PHE A 138 2.82 8.60 5.26
CA PHE A 138 1.70 9.50 5.49
C PHE A 138 1.62 10.57 4.40
N ILE A 139 0.56 10.51 3.59
CA ILE A 139 0.34 11.42 2.47
C ILE A 139 -0.58 12.56 2.89
N LEU A 140 -0.02 13.76 2.94
CA LEU A 140 -0.71 15.00 3.23
C LEU A 140 -0.92 15.77 1.92
N SER A 141 -2.14 15.73 1.39
CA SER A 141 -2.50 16.41 0.14
C SER A 141 -3.25 17.72 0.39
N GLN A 142 -2.89 18.76 -0.36
CA GLN A 142 -3.60 20.04 -0.43
C GLN A 142 -4.55 20.11 -1.63
N VAL A 143 -4.48 19.12 -2.52
CA VAL A 143 -5.37 18.95 -3.67
C VAL A 143 -6.14 17.63 -3.53
N PRO A 144 -7.33 17.50 -4.14
CA PRO A 144 -8.04 16.22 -4.13
C PRO A 144 -7.16 15.08 -4.66
N ILE A 145 -7.10 14.00 -3.89
CA ILE A 145 -6.29 12.81 -4.18
C ILE A 145 -7.16 11.56 -4.08
N SER A 146 -7.09 10.71 -5.10
CA SER A 146 -7.80 9.43 -5.12
C SER A 146 -6.94 8.30 -4.55
N GLN A 147 -7.57 7.18 -4.20
CA GLN A 147 -6.84 5.99 -3.77
C GLN A 147 -5.91 5.46 -4.88
N SER A 148 -6.30 5.57 -6.15
CA SER A 148 -5.45 5.18 -7.29
C SER A 148 -4.21 6.07 -7.43
N ASP A 149 -4.34 7.38 -7.17
CA ASP A 149 -3.18 8.29 -7.16
C ASP A 149 -2.19 7.89 -6.06
N VAL A 150 -2.71 7.60 -4.86
CA VAL A 150 -1.91 7.12 -3.72
C VAL A 150 -1.22 5.81 -4.08
N GLN A 151 -1.95 4.84 -4.62
CA GLN A 151 -1.40 3.54 -5.00
C GLN A 151 -0.27 3.65 -6.04
N ALA A 152 -0.44 4.52 -7.04
CA ALA A 152 0.63 4.79 -8.01
C ALA A 152 1.86 5.41 -7.33
N MET A 153 1.63 6.38 -6.43
CA MET A 153 2.67 7.10 -5.70
C MET A 153 3.53 6.19 -4.83
N VAL A 154 2.92 5.25 -4.12
CA VAL A 154 3.62 4.34 -3.18
C VAL A 154 3.84 2.94 -3.75
N SER A 155 3.76 2.78 -5.07
CA SER A 155 3.93 1.48 -5.74
C SER A 155 5.28 0.80 -5.48
N SER A 156 6.30 1.54 -5.03
CA SER A 156 7.59 0.97 -4.62
C SER A 156 7.61 0.39 -3.20
N ILE A 157 6.61 0.65 -2.37
CA ILE A 157 6.49 0.11 -1.01
C ILE A 157 5.85 -1.28 -1.09
N GLN A 158 6.61 -2.31 -0.75
CA GLN A 158 6.18 -3.71 -0.85
C GLN A 158 6.00 -4.36 0.52
N ASP A 159 6.54 -3.79 1.60
CA ASP A 159 6.39 -4.33 2.94
C ASP A 159 4.95 -4.13 3.46
N PRO A 160 4.17 -5.22 3.69
CA PRO A 160 2.81 -5.12 4.22
C PRO A 160 2.74 -4.61 5.67
N ALA A 161 3.86 -4.58 6.40
CA ALA A 161 3.94 -3.99 7.73
C ALA A 161 3.87 -2.45 7.68
N VAL A 162 4.32 -1.83 6.58
CA VAL A 162 4.27 -0.39 6.39
C VAL A 162 2.84 0.06 6.11
N LYS A 163 2.33 0.96 6.95
CA LYS A 163 0.98 1.54 6.77
C LYS A 163 1.03 2.73 5.85
N ILE A 164 0.17 2.72 4.83
CA ILE A 164 0.02 3.85 3.92
C ILE A 164 -1.25 4.59 4.32
N LEU A 165 -1.09 5.79 4.85
CA LEU A 165 -2.18 6.63 5.32
C LEU A 165 -2.27 7.87 4.45
N TYR A 166 -3.47 8.27 4.06
CA TYR A 166 -3.66 9.52 3.32
C TYR A 166 -4.84 10.32 3.86
N PHE A 167 -4.71 11.65 3.84
CA PHE A 167 -5.81 12.55 4.17
C PHE A 167 -6.61 12.86 2.90
N TYR A 168 -7.88 12.44 2.85
CA TYR A 168 -8.76 12.82 1.74
C TYR A 168 -9.25 14.25 1.94
N SER A 169 -8.72 15.22 1.19
CA SER A 169 -9.36 16.55 1.09
C SER A 169 -10.44 16.51 0.01
N GLN A 170 -11.72 16.50 0.41
CA GLN A 170 -12.81 16.83 -0.52
C GLN A 170 -12.55 18.24 -1.10
N PRO A 171 -12.77 18.48 -2.41
CA PRO A 171 -12.81 19.85 -2.92
C PRO A 171 -13.93 20.62 -2.20
N VAL A 172 -13.61 21.82 -1.71
CA VAL A 172 -14.55 22.77 -1.09
C VAL A 172 -15.36 23.48 -2.17
#